data_AF-A0A351MQW4-F1
#
_entry.id   AF-A0A351MQW4-F1
#
_cell.length_a   1.000
_cell.length_b   1.000
_cell.length_c   1.000
_cell.angle_alpha   90.00
_cell.angle_beta   90.00
_cell.angle_gamma   90.00
#
_symmetry.space_group_name_H-M   'P 1'
#
loop_
_entity.id
_entity.type
_entity.pdbx_description
1 polymer ?
#
loop_
_entity_poly.entity_id
_entity_poly.type
_entity_poly.pdbx_seq_one_letter_code
_entity_poly.pdbx_strand_id
1 'polypeptide(L)'
;SLKTRVISISPSQGLITFSVGQDSGIRAEQGFSMRVNEKDVGKISISLVDNSFCIAQIQPGSDLDALGRGQVVTLVPFTGKISAR
;
A
#
# COMPACT_ATOMS: atom_id res chain seq x y z
N SER A 1 7.17 9.14 -6.06
CA SER A 1 7.03 7.84 -5.39
C SER A 1 7.57 7.97 -3.97
N LEU A 2 7.16 7.09 -3.04
CA LEU A 2 7.46 7.18 -1.62
C LEU A 2 7.95 5.83 -1.10
N LYS A 3 9.10 5.79 -0.43
CA LYS A 3 9.64 4.56 0.17
C LYS A 3 9.10 4.41 1.59
N THR A 4 8.57 3.25 1.92
CA THR A 4 8.01 2.94 3.24
C THR A 4 8.29 1.49 3.63
N ARG A 5 7.89 1.08 4.83
CA ARG A 5 7.96 -0.31 5.30
C ARG A 5 6.58 -0.85 5.59
N VAL A 6 6.40 -2.15 5.35
CA VAL A 6 5.23 -2.89 5.81
C VAL A 6 5.34 -3.11 7.32
N ILE A 7 4.35 -2.62 8.07
CA ILE A 7 4.23 -2.88 9.52
C ILE A 7 3.56 -4.23 9.75
N SER A 8 2.49 -4.50 9.02
CA SER A 8 1.71 -5.74 9.08
C SER A 8 0.99 -5.97 7.76
N ILE A 9 0.64 -7.23 7.51
CA ILE A 9 -0.19 -7.66 6.38
C ILE A 9 -1.19 -8.69 6.91
N SER A 10 -2.45 -8.59 6.49
CA SER A 10 -3.53 -9.50 6.82
C SER A 10 -4.19 -9.97 5.51
N PRO A 11 -3.66 -11.02 4.85
CA PRO A 11 -4.16 -11.50 3.57
C PRO A 11 -5.64 -11.90 3.60
N SER A 12 -6.09 -12.52 4.70
CA SER A 12 -7.49 -12.93 4.88
C SER A 12 -8.46 -11.76 4.92
N GLN A 13 -8.00 -10.57 5.31
CA GLN A 13 -8.80 -9.34 5.33
C GLN A 13 -8.50 -8.44 4.11
N GLY A 14 -7.52 -8.80 3.27
CA GLY A 14 -7.07 -7.95 2.17
C GLY A 14 -6.48 -6.61 2.63
N LEU A 15 -5.85 -6.57 3.82
CA LEU A 15 -5.34 -5.34 4.42
C LEU A 15 -3.82 -5.38 4.57
N ILE A 16 -3.20 -4.21 4.41
CA ILE A 16 -1.77 -3.99 4.66
C ILE A 16 -1.58 -2.64 5.36
N THR A 17 -0.63 -2.57 6.30
CA THR A 17 -0.30 -1.36 7.04
C THR A 17 1.12 -0.91 6.69
N PHE A 18 1.30 0.39 6.41
CA PHE A 18 2.60 0.97 6.09
C PHE A 18 3.03 1.99 7.15
N SER A 19 4.34 2.10 7.36
CA SER A 19 4.96 3.10 8.25
C SER A 19 5.04 4.48 7.60
N VAL A 20 3.91 4.95 7.04
CA VAL A 20 3.80 6.27 6.42
C VAL A 20 2.37 6.78 6.51
N GLY A 21 2.17 8.05 6.84
CA GLY A 21 0.86 8.62 7.12
C GLY A 21 0.71 10.06 6.64
N GLN A 22 -0.16 10.83 7.32
CA GLN A 22 -0.49 12.21 6.97
C GLN A 22 0.73 13.13 6.91
N ASP A 23 1.74 12.91 7.78
CA ASP A 23 2.98 13.70 7.81
C ASP A 23 3.79 13.58 6.51
N SER A 24 3.52 12.56 5.72
CA SER A 24 4.13 12.32 4.41
C SER A 24 3.19 12.61 3.24
N GLY A 25 2.05 13.27 3.50
CA GLY A 25 1.07 13.66 2.48
C GLY A 25 0.13 12.54 2.02
N ILE A 26 0.10 11.41 2.73
CA ILE A 26 -0.85 10.32 2.46
C ILE A 26 -2.25 10.75 2.88
N ARG A 27 -3.25 10.44 2.05
CA ARG A 27 -4.66 10.69 2.30
C ARG A 27 -5.49 9.44 2.00
N ALA A 28 -6.64 9.34 2.66
CA ALA A 28 -7.61 8.29 2.36
C ALA A 28 -8.02 8.35 0.88
N GLU A 29 -8.45 7.20 0.34
CA GLU A 29 -8.89 7.00 -1.04
C GLU A 29 -7.80 7.15 -2.10
N GLN A 30 -6.56 7.51 -1.72
CA GLN A 30 -5.44 7.51 -2.66
C GLN A 30 -5.10 6.09 -3.11
N GLY A 31 -4.89 5.95 -4.42
CA GLY A 31 -4.41 4.71 -5.03
C GLY A 31 -2.89 4.71 -5.23
N PHE A 32 -2.26 3.58 -4.96
CA PHE A 32 -0.83 3.37 -5.26
C PHE A 32 -0.58 2.03 -5.93
N SER A 33 0.36 2.01 -6.88
CA SER A 33 1.08 0.79 -7.24
C SER A 33 2.21 0.55 -6.22
N MET A 34 2.42 -0.71 -5.86
CA MET A 34 3.49 -1.13 -4.97
C MET A 34 4.64 -1.71 -5.77
N ARG A 35 5.87 -1.30 -5.44
CA ARG A 35 7.10 -1.87 -5.99
C ARG A 35 8.01 -2.40 -4.91
N VAL A 36 8.56 -3.60 -5.14
CA VAL A 36 9.63 -4.21 -4.34
C VAL A 36 10.79 -4.50 -5.27
N ASN A 37 11.99 -4.01 -4.94
CA ASN A 37 13.18 -4.14 -5.80
C ASN A 37 12.88 -3.75 -7.27
N GLU A 38 12.19 -2.61 -7.45
CA GLU A 38 11.77 -2.06 -8.76
C GLU A 38 10.73 -2.87 -9.55
N LYS A 39 10.36 -4.07 -9.10
CA LYS A 39 9.29 -4.89 -9.67
C LYS A 39 7.92 -4.43 -9.13
N ASP A 40 6.94 -4.23 -10.02
CA ASP A 40 5.54 -4.01 -9.62
C ASP A 40 4.97 -5.31 -9.01
N VAL A 41 4.46 -5.20 -7.78
CA VAL A 41 3.94 -6.36 -7.01
C VAL A 41 2.44 -6.24 -6.69
N GLY A 42 1.80 -5.12 -7.04
CA GLY A 42 0.37 -4.99 -6.81
C GLY A 42 -0.11 -3.55 -6.72
N LYS A 43 -1.38 -3.40 -6.36
CA LYS A 43 -2.01 -2.09 -6.14
C LYS A 43 -2.75 -2.07 -4.82
N ILE A 44 -2.86 -0.88 -4.25
CA ILE A 44 -3.58 -0.63 -3.01
C ILE A 44 -4.47 0.62 -3.13
N SER A 45 -5.49 0.68 -2.28
CA SER A 45 -6.25 1.90 -1.98
C SER A 45 -6.11 2.22 -0.50
N ILE A 46 -5.74 3.44 -0.14
CA ILE A 46 -5.64 3.84 1.26
C ILE A 46 -7.04 3.92 1.87
N SER A 47 -7.28 3.16 2.94
CA SER A 47 -8.58 3.15 3.64
C SER A 47 -8.58 4.05 4.87
N LEU A 48 -7.51 4.04 5.65
CA LEU A 48 -7.37 4.81 6.89
C LEU A 48 -5.97 5.41 6.99
N VAL A 49 -5.86 6.62 7.53
CA VAL A 49 -4.59 7.34 7.67
C VAL A 49 -4.48 7.96 9.06
N ASP A 50 -3.43 7.59 9.77
CA ASP A 50 -2.95 8.25 10.99
C ASP A 50 -1.78 9.19 10.63
N ASN A 51 -1.22 9.91 11.60
CA ASN A 51 -0.09 10.82 11.38
C ASN A 51 1.11 10.08 10.78
N SER A 52 1.49 8.94 11.37
CA SER A 52 2.72 8.22 11.03
C SER A 52 2.53 6.88 10.33
N PHE A 53 1.29 6.41 10.15
CA PHE A 53 1.00 5.16 9.45
C PHE A 53 -0.33 5.23 8.69
N CYS A 54 -0.51 4.31 7.75
CA CYS A 54 -1.77 4.15 7.02
C CYS A 54 -2.12 2.67 6.87
N ILE A 55 -3.42 2.41 6.71
CA ILE A 55 -3.97 1.11 6.37
C ILE A 55 -4.50 1.21 4.94
N ALA A 56 -4.23 0.19 4.14
CA ALA A 56 -4.65 0.13 2.77
C ALA A 56 -5.32 -1.21 2.44
N GLN A 57 -6.31 -1.16 1.55
CA GLN A 57 -6.92 -2.32 0.93
C GLN A 57 -6.08 -2.79 -0.25
N ILE A 58 -5.74 -4.07 -0.26
CA ILE A 58 -4.99 -4.73 -1.32
C ILE A 58 -5.94 -5.03 -2.48
N GLN A 59 -5.57 -4.63 -3.69
CA GLN A 59 -6.36 -4.91 -4.88
C GLN A 59 -6.11 -6.34 -5.39
N PRO A 60 -7.12 -6.99 -5.99
CA PRO A 60 -6.98 -8.32 -6.58
C PRO A 60 -5.81 -8.39 -7.58
N GLY A 61 -5.14 -9.55 -7.62
CA GLY A 61 -3.99 -9.79 -8.51
C GLY A 61 -2.65 -9.25 -8.00
N SER A 62 -2.59 -8.75 -6.76
CA SER A 62 -1.32 -8.41 -6.10
C SER A 62 -0.55 -9.67 -5.69
N ASP A 63 0.77 -9.66 -5.89
CA ASP A 63 1.73 -10.69 -5.48
C ASP A 63 2.00 -10.57 -3.97
N LEU A 64 1.23 -11.31 -3.17
CA LEU A 64 1.30 -11.24 -1.71
C LEU A 64 2.57 -11.89 -1.14
N ASP A 65 3.17 -12.83 -1.86
CA ASP A 65 4.39 -13.52 -1.44
C ASP A 65 5.61 -12.58 -1.47
N ALA A 66 5.54 -11.51 -2.26
CA ALA A 66 6.54 -10.45 -2.29
C ALA A 66 6.41 -9.44 -1.11
N LEU A 67 5.37 -9.59 -0.27
CA LEU A 67 5.07 -8.67 0.83
C LEU A 67 5.20 -9.38 2.17
N GLY A 68 5.83 -8.71 3.13
CA GLY A 68 6.00 -9.24 4.48
C GLY A 68 6.36 -8.14 5.46
N ARG A 69 6.21 -8.40 6.76
CA ARG A 69 6.56 -7.44 7.81
C ARG A 69 8.03 -7.01 7.67
N GLY A 70 8.28 -5.70 7.73
CA GLY A 70 9.60 -5.09 7.57
C GLY A 70 10.04 -4.86 6.13
N GLN A 71 9.33 -5.46 5.15
CA GLN A 71 9.64 -5.32 3.73
C GLN A 71 9.61 -3.85 3.31
N VAL A 72 10.62 -3.44 2.56
CA VAL A 72 10.69 -2.09 2.01
C VAL A 72 9.91 -2.07 0.70
N VAL A 73 8.96 -1.14 0.62
CA VAL A 73 8.05 -0.97 -0.53
C VAL A 73 8.13 0.47 -1.02
N THR A 74 8.17 0.64 -2.34
CA THR A 74 8.01 1.94 -2.98
C THR A 74 6.57 2.09 -3.45
N LEU A 75 5.85 3.06 -2.89
CA LEU A 75 4.52 3.45 -3.31
C LEU A 75 4.62 4.45 -4.47
N VAL A 76 3.98 4.12 -5.59
CA VAL A 76 3.91 4.98 -6.77
C VAL A 76 2.46 5.43 -6.93
N PRO A 77 2.16 6.75 -6.79
CA PRO A 77 0.80 7.25 -6.98
C PRO A 77 0.26 6.81 -8.34
N PHE A 78 -0.97 6.33 -8.38
CA PHE A 78 -1.65 6.06 -9.64
C PHE A 78 -3.01 6.75 -9.66
N THR A 79 -3.31 7.45 -10.76
CA THR A 79 -4.52 8.25 -10.94
C THR A 79 -5.60 7.53 -11.75
N GLY A 80 -5.40 6.24 -12.04
CA GLY A 80 -6.38 5.43 -12.76
C GLY A 80 -7.54 5.03 -11.85
N LYS A 81 -8.69 4.68 -12.44
CA LYS A 81 -9.81 4.13 -11.68
C LYS A 81 -9.36 2.84 -10.98
N ILE A 82 -9.39 2.84 -9.64
CA ILE A 82 -9.38 1.60 -8.87
C ILE A 82 -10.71 0.93 -9.21
N SER A 83 -10.67 -0.21 -9.92
CA SER A 83 -11.89 -0.93 -10.25
C SER A 83 -12.50 -1.46 -8.97
N ALA A 84 -13.48 -0.75 -8.42
CA ALA A 84 -14.41 -1.33 -7.47
C ALA A 84 -15.11 -2.50 -8.19
N ARG A 85 -14.84 -3.72 -7.75
CA ARG A 85 -15.72 -4.85 -8.04
C ARG A 85 -16.89 -4.82 -7.08
#